data_AF-D4XPM4-F1
#
_entry.id   AF-D4XPM4-F1
#
_cell.length_a   1.000
_cell.length_b   1.000
_cell.length_c   1.000
_cell.angle_alpha   90.00
_cell.angle_beta   90.00
_cell.angle_gamma   90.00
#
_symmetry.space_group_name_H-M   'P 1'
#
loop_
_entity.id
_entity.type
_entity.pdbx_description
1 polymer ?
#
loop_
_entity_poly.entity_id
_entity_poly.type
_entity_poly.pdbx_seq_one_letter_code
_entity_poly.pdbx_strand_id
1 'polypeptide(L)'
;MKMKLLTVVILSSSLFFTACGGGDGNTSYIPKPTIPENNIQEPVVGIPELYTKTDFSAVASESLVMTYKMLGQNGKETMATSLLFVPGGPMPATGWKIVAWAHGTTGVADQCAPSRQATHPAIQSMISQFLAAGYVVVAPDYEGLGEPSGRELHPFLNLKGFV
;
A
#
# COMPACT_ATOMS: atom_id res chain seq x y z
N MET A 1 43.00 32.97 61.36
CA MET A 1 41.91 32.42 62.20
C MET A 1 40.59 32.66 61.46
N LYS A 2 39.71 31.70 61.17
CA LYS A 2 39.75 30.24 61.10
C LYS A 2 38.35 29.85 60.56
N MET A 3 38.30 29.28 59.35
CA MET A 3 37.38 28.22 58.89
C MET A 3 36.04 28.03 59.63
N LYS A 4 35.07 28.95 59.54
CA LYS A 4 33.73 28.69 60.11
C LYS A 4 32.53 29.16 59.27
N LEU A 5 32.71 29.46 57.97
CA LEU A 5 31.60 29.94 57.14
C LEU A 5 31.35 29.11 55.87
N LEU A 6 31.74 27.83 55.86
CA LEU A 6 31.53 26.96 54.69
C LEU A 6 30.75 25.66 54.98
N THR A 7 30.29 25.41 56.20
CA THR A 7 29.76 24.07 56.58
C THR A 7 28.25 24.04 56.87
N VAL A 8 27.52 25.15 56.74
CA VAL A 8 26.08 25.20 57.12
C VAL A 8 25.11 25.02 55.95
N VAL A 9 25.56 25.10 54.69
CA VAL A 9 24.65 25.10 53.53
C VAL A 9 24.32 23.69 53.00
N ILE A 10 25.03 22.64 53.43
CA ILE A 10 24.91 21.30 52.80
C ILE A 10 23.87 20.39 53.48
N LEU A 11 23.30 20.76 54.65
CA LEU A 11 22.36 19.89 55.38
C LEU A 11 20.87 20.28 55.34
N SER A 12 20.45 21.29 54.58
CA SER A 12 19.01 21.70 54.57
C SER A 12 18.24 21.41 53.28
N SER A 13 18.81 20.68 52.32
CA SER A 13 18.16 20.47 51.01
C SER A 13 17.30 19.20 50.91
N SER A 14 17.03 18.51 52.02
CA SER A 14 16.26 17.27 52.03
C SER A 14 14.86 17.45 52.61
N LEU A 15 14.10 18.46 52.17
CA LEU A 15 12.66 18.52 52.45
C LEU A 15 11.87 19.16 51.29
N PHE A 16 10.99 18.32 50.71
CA PHE A 16 9.81 18.62 49.89
C PHE A 16 9.97 18.89 48.39
N PHE A 17 10.19 17.82 47.61
CA PHE A 17 9.49 17.66 46.32
C PHE A 17 8.40 16.59 46.48
N THR A 18 7.22 16.99 46.95
CA THR A 18 6.00 16.20 46.80
C THR A 18 5.41 16.49 45.42
N ALA A 19 5.88 15.77 44.39
CA ALA A 19 5.19 15.72 43.11
C ALA A 19 4.19 14.55 43.16
N CYS A 20 2.99 14.82 43.64
CA CYS A 20 1.84 13.93 43.47
C CYS A 20 0.73 14.73 42.80
N GLY A 21 0.72 14.69 41.47
CA GLY A 21 -0.38 15.16 40.62
C GLY A 21 -0.76 14.01 39.72
N GLY A 22 -1.60 13.11 40.25
CA GLY A 22 -2.19 12.01 39.51
C GLY A 22 -3.06 12.54 38.38
N GLY A 23 -2.64 12.27 37.16
CA GLY A 23 -3.48 12.29 35.99
C GLY A 23 -3.34 10.93 35.35
N ASP A 24 -4.32 10.06 35.59
CA ASP A 24 -4.42 8.71 35.03
C ASP A 24 -4.80 8.78 33.53
N GLY A 25 -4.28 9.78 32.82
CA GLY A 25 -4.40 9.91 31.39
C GLY A 25 -3.39 8.97 30.77
N ASN A 26 -3.84 7.78 30.41
CA ASN A 26 -3.12 6.94 29.46
C ASN A 26 -3.16 7.63 28.08
N THR A 27 -2.45 8.76 27.93
CA THR A 27 -2.23 9.39 26.63
C THR A 27 -1.21 8.54 25.91
N SER A 28 -1.70 7.48 25.28
CA SER A 28 -0.94 6.75 24.27
C SER A 28 -0.69 7.73 23.12
N TYR A 29 0.53 8.26 23.03
CA TYR A 29 0.98 8.93 21.82
C TYR A 29 1.06 7.86 20.74
N ILE A 30 0.04 7.80 19.89
CA ILE A 30 0.12 7.09 18.62
C ILE A 30 0.85 8.04 17.69
N PRO A 31 2.10 7.74 17.27
CA PRO A 31 2.76 8.54 16.26
C PRO A 31 1.84 8.58 15.04
N LYS A 32 1.53 9.78 14.52
CA LYS A 32 0.93 9.85 13.19
C LYS A 32 1.85 9.07 12.25
N PRO A 33 1.33 8.11 11.46
CA PRO A 33 2.17 7.39 10.53
C PRO A 33 2.89 8.39 9.63
N THR A 34 4.17 8.12 9.37
CA THR A 34 5.02 8.97 8.53
C THR A 34 4.49 9.05 7.09
N ILE A 35 3.63 8.09 6.73
CA ILE A 35 2.86 8.02 5.49
C ILE A 35 1.42 8.40 5.84
N PRO A 36 0.81 9.38 5.15
CA PRO A 36 -0.61 9.69 5.34
C PRO A 36 -1.46 8.43 5.19
N GLU A 37 -2.34 8.15 6.14
CA GLU A 37 -3.33 7.07 5.96
C GLU A 37 -4.16 7.38 4.72
N ASN A 38 -4.17 6.45 3.78
CA ASN A 38 -4.92 6.56 2.55
C ASN A 38 -6.43 6.36 2.82
N ASN A 39 -7.09 7.40 3.33
CA ASN A 39 -8.51 7.40 3.71
C ASN A 39 -9.45 7.62 2.51
N ILE A 40 -9.10 7.04 1.36
CA ILE A 40 -9.91 7.11 0.15
C ILE A 40 -11.23 6.36 0.36
N GLN A 41 -12.32 7.06 0.12
CA GLN A 41 -13.66 6.48 0.20
C GLN A 41 -14.00 5.76 -1.10
N GLU A 42 -14.58 4.56 -0.97
CA GLU A 42 -14.98 3.72 -2.10
C GLU A 42 -13.83 3.57 -3.10
N PRO A 43 -12.72 2.91 -2.70
CA PRO A 43 -11.50 2.90 -3.47
C PRO A 43 -11.65 2.14 -4.79
N VAL A 44 -12.54 1.14 -4.88
CA VAL A 44 -12.80 0.43 -6.14
C VAL A 44 -13.85 1.20 -6.95
N VAL A 45 -13.52 1.54 -8.19
CA VAL A 45 -14.36 2.33 -9.07
C VAL A 45 -15.19 1.40 -9.95
N GLY A 46 -16.49 1.35 -9.69
CA GLY A 46 -17.43 0.56 -10.49
C GLY A 46 -17.20 -0.94 -10.39
N ILE A 47 -17.69 -1.66 -11.41
CA ILE A 47 -17.51 -3.12 -11.52
C ILE A 47 -16.27 -3.39 -12.38
N PRO A 48 -15.34 -4.25 -11.94
CA PRO A 48 -14.20 -4.65 -12.76
C PRO A 48 -14.59 -5.21 -14.13
N GLU A 49 -13.81 -4.87 -15.14
CA GLU A 49 -14.00 -5.37 -16.51
C GLU A 49 -13.27 -6.70 -16.72
N LEU A 50 -13.68 -7.51 -17.69
CA LEU A 50 -12.96 -8.74 -18.03
C LEU A 50 -11.64 -8.42 -18.73
N TYR A 51 -10.55 -8.99 -18.25
CA TYR A 51 -9.28 -8.99 -18.95
C TYR A 51 -9.30 -10.07 -20.04
N THR A 52 -9.17 -9.65 -21.31
CA THR A 52 -9.30 -10.53 -22.49
C THR A 52 -8.04 -10.61 -23.35
N LYS A 53 -6.96 -9.91 -22.98
CA LYS A 53 -5.74 -9.85 -23.81
C LYS A 53 -4.89 -11.13 -23.71
N THR A 54 -5.05 -11.93 -22.66
CA THR A 54 -4.34 -13.21 -22.48
C THR A 54 -5.23 -14.16 -21.70
N ASP A 55 -5.27 -15.42 -22.14
CA ASP A 55 -6.11 -16.45 -21.54
C ASP A 55 -5.43 -17.06 -20.30
N PHE A 56 -6.14 -17.01 -19.17
CA PHE A 56 -5.78 -17.66 -17.90
C PHE A 56 -6.82 -18.70 -17.47
N SER A 57 -7.84 -19.00 -18.28
CA SER A 57 -9.00 -19.84 -17.92
C SER A 57 -8.63 -21.26 -17.48
N ALA A 58 -7.45 -21.75 -17.85
CA ALA A 58 -6.94 -23.05 -17.39
C ALA A 58 -6.65 -23.10 -15.88
N VAL A 59 -6.38 -21.95 -15.24
CA VAL A 59 -5.96 -21.85 -13.82
C VAL A 59 -6.69 -20.77 -13.03
N ALA A 60 -7.34 -19.81 -13.70
CA ALA A 60 -8.11 -18.74 -13.09
C ALA A 60 -9.61 -18.94 -13.30
N SER A 61 -10.42 -18.72 -12.27
CA SER A 61 -11.87 -18.58 -12.43
C SER A 61 -12.27 -17.21 -12.96
N GLU A 62 -11.48 -16.19 -12.66
CA GLU A 62 -11.71 -14.80 -13.07
C GLU A 62 -10.40 -14.13 -13.48
N SER A 63 -10.47 -13.31 -14.52
CA SER A 63 -9.37 -12.45 -14.99
C SER A 63 -9.96 -11.08 -15.26
N LEU A 64 -9.56 -10.09 -14.48
CA LEU A 64 -10.24 -8.80 -14.39
C LEU A 64 -9.25 -7.63 -14.53
N VAL A 65 -9.76 -6.50 -15.02
CA VAL A 65 -9.17 -5.18 -14.91
C VAL A 65 -10.01 -4.38 -13.92
N MET A 66 -9.40 -4.00 -12.80
CA MET A 66 -10.04 -3.22 -11.75
C MET A 66 -9.49 -1.79 -11.78
N THR A 67 -10.39 -0.81 -11.89
CA THR A 67 -10.05 0.61 -11.67
C THR A 67 -10.20 0.92 -10.19
N TYR A 68 -9.24 1.63 -9.62
CA TYR A 68 -9.26 2.04 -8.21
C TYR A 68 -8.70 3.44 -8.02
N LYS A 69 -9.11 4.09 -6.93
CA LYS A 69 -8.61 5.37 -6.47
C LYS A 69 -7.38 5.16 -5.58
N MET A 70 -6.38 6.02 -5.75
CA MET A 70 -5.18 6.05 -4.92
C MET A 70 -4.73 7.48 -4.66
N LEU A 71 -3.82 7.66 -3.70
CA LEU A 71 -3.16 8.94 -3.48
C LEU A 71 -2.04 9.06 -4.52
N GLY A 72 -2.16 10.00 -5.44
CA GLY A 72 -1.14 10.26 -6.45
C GLY A 72 0.08 10.98 -5.89
N GLN A 73 1.16 10.99 -6.65
CA GLN A 73 2.45 11.60 -6.30
C GLN A 73 2.34 13.10 -5.95
N ASN A 74 1.36 13.78 -6.54
CA ASN A 74 1.06 15.19 -6.30
C ASN A 74 0.27 15.45 -5.00
N GLY A 75 -0.02 14.40 -4.22
CA GLY A 75 -0.77 14.45 -2.96
C GLY A 75 -2.29 14.59 -3.14
N LYS A 76 -2.81 14.36 -4.35
CA LYS A 76 -4.26 14.38 -4.65
C LYS A 76 -4.73 12.97 -4.99
N GLU A 77 -6.03 12.72 -4.78
CA GLU A 77 -6.66 11.49 -5.26
C GLU A 77 -6.55 11.41 -6.79
N THR A 78 -6.14 10.25 -7.29
CA THR A 78 -6.12 9.90 -8.71
C THR A 78 -6.66 8.48 -8.89
N MET A 79 -6.84 8.05 -10.14
CA MET A 79 -7.24 6.68 -10.49
C MET A 79 -6.07 5.92 -11.11
N ALA A 80 -6.03 4.62 -10.84
CA ALA A 80 -5.14 3.67 -11.49
C ALA A 80 -5.90 2.38 -11.79
N THR A 81 -5.30 1.53 -12.61
CA THR A 81 -5.85 0.20 -12.92
C THR A 81 -4.95 -0.90 -12.37
N SER A 82 -5.54 -2.08 -12.16
CA SER A 82 -4.82 -3.29 -11.77
C SER A 82 -5.43 -4.47 -12.49
N LEU A 83 -4.57 -5.38 -12.93
CA LEU A 83 -4.99 -6.74 -13.23
C LEU A 83 -5.30 -7.49 -11.92
N LEU A 84 -6.35 -8.29 -11.93
CA LEU A 84 -6.74 -9.16 -10.82
C LEU A 84 -7.05 -10.55 -11.38
N PHE A 85 -6.40 -11.56 -10.82
CA PHE A 85 -6.61 -12.96 -11.21
C PHE A 85 -7.02 -13.76 -9.99
N VAL A 86 -8.19 -14.41 -10.07
CA VAL A 86 -8.71 -15.28 -9.02
C VAL A 86 -8.44 -16.74 -9.40
N PRO A 87 -7.76 -17.53 -8.54
CA PRO A 87 -7.47 -18.93 -8.84
C PRO A 87 -8.76 -19.75 -8.93
N GLY A 88 -8.74 -20.79 -9.76
CA GLY A 88 -9.85 -21.72 -9.86
C GLY A 88 -10.10 -22.52 -8.58
N GLY A 89 -11.30 -23.08 -8.47
CA GLY A 89 -11.72 -23.91 -7.33
C GLY A 89 -12.43 -23.14 -6.22
N PRO A 90 -12.87 -23.84 -5.16
CA PRO A 90 -13.60 -23.21 -4.06
C PRO A 90 -12.66 -22.33 -3.22
N MET A 91 -13.16 -21.16 -2.81
CA MET A 91 -12.44 -20.31 -1.86
C MET A 91 -12.16 -21.07 -0.55
N PRO A 92 -10.90 -21.07 -0.06
CA PRO A 92 -10.57 -21.68 1.22
C PRO A 92 -11.38 -21.05 2.37
N ALA A 93 -11.69 -21.81 3.41
CA ALA A 93 -12.40 -21.30 4.59
C ALA A 93 -11.67 -20.13 5.29
N THR A 94 -10.35 -20.07 5.15
CA THR A 94 -9.50 -18.98 5.67
C THR A 94 -9.41 -17.77 4.74
N GLY A 95 -10.11 -17.79 3.60
CA GLY A 95 -9.99 -16.81 2.53
C GLY A 95 -8.82 -17.09 1.59
N TRP A 96 -8.75 -16.33 0.49
CA TRP A 96 -7.65 -16.38 -0.46
C TRP A 96 -6.37 -15.76 0.12
N LYS A 97 -5.23 -16.38 -0.16
CA LYS A 97 -3.94 -15.70 -0.03
C LYS A 97 -3.76 -14.77 -1.22
N ILE A 98 -3.14 -13.63 -1.01
CA ILE A 98 -2.94 -12.61 -2.05
C ILE A 98 -1.44 -12.42 -2.27
N VAL A 99 -1.02 -12.38 -3.52
CA VAL A 99 0.30 -11.89 -3.92
C VAL A 99 0.13 -10.62 -4.76
N ALA A 100 0.81 -9.56 -4.36
CA ALA A 100 0.95 -8.36 -5.18
C ALA A 100 2.19 -8.51 -6.05
N TRP A 101 2.02 -8.51 -7.37
CA TRP A 101 3.13 -8.55 -8.32
C TRP A 101 3.31 -7.19 -8.98
N ALA A 102 4.53 -6.68 -8.87
CA ALA A 102 4.97 -5.42 -9.44
C ALA A 102 5.63 -5.68 -10.80
N HIS A 103 5.10 -5.11 -11.89
CA HIS A 103 5.72 -5.21 -13.20
C HIS A 103 6.99 -4.35 -13.29
N GLY A 104 7.90 -4.74 -14.20
CA GLY A 104 9.08 -3.94 -14.56
C GLY A 104 8.72 -2.78 -15.50
N THR A 105 9.72 -2.12 -16.10
CA THR A 105 9.47 -1.00 -17.01
C THR A 105 8.67 -1.42 -18.25
N THR A 106 7.50 -0.81 -18.48
CA THR A 106 6.64 -1.07 -19.66
C THR A 106 6.48 0.15 -20.58
N GLY A 107 6.81 1.36 -20.10
CA GLY A 107 6.71 2.62 -20.84
C GLY A 107 6.19 3.76 -19.94
N VAL A 108 5.73 4.85 -20.54
CA VAL A 108 5.27 6.06 -19.82
C VAL A 108 3.88 6.56 -20.24
N ALA A 109 3.21 5.87 -21.16
CA ALA A 109 1.88 6.24 -21.66
C ALA A 109 0.84 5.21 -21.21
N ASP A 110 -0.45 5.56 -21.17
CA ASP A 110 -1.48 4.66 -20.65
C ASP A 110 -1.57 3.32 -21.38
N GLN A 111 -1.36 3.33 -22.70
CA GLN A 111 -1.32 2.12 -23.52
C GLN A 111 -0.17 1.17 -23.15
N CYS A 112 0.82 1.63 -22.39
CA CYS A 112 1.93 0.84 -21.86
C CYS A 112 1.54 0.01 -20.63
N ALA A 113 0.35 0.23 -20.06
CA ALA A 113 -0.14 -0.53 -18.91
C ALA A 113 -0.26 -2.04 -19.23
N PRO A 114 0.23 -2.93 -18.35
CA PRO A 114 -0.03 -4.36 -18.45
C PRO A 114 -1.51 -4.72 -18.68
N SER A 115 -2.46 -4.03 -18.04
CA SER A 115 -3.90 -4.27 -18.22
C SER A 115 -4.42 -4.04 -19.65
N ARG A 116 -3.70 -3.24 -20.45
CA ARG A 116 -4.08 -2.91 -21.84
C ARG A 116 -3.37 -3.77 -22.88
N GLN A 117 -2.40 -4.57 -22.47
CA GLN A 117 -1.55 -5.37 -23.36
C GLN A 117 -1.71 -6.86 -23.12
N ALA A 118 -1.26 -7.68 -24.08
CA ALA A 118 -1.10 -9.10 -23.84
C ALA A 118 0.05 -9.34 -22.85
N THR A 119 -0.14 -10.27 -21.92
CA THR A 119 0.87 -10.64 -20.93
C THR A 119 2.00 -11.40 -21.60
N HIS A 120 3.24 -11.00 -21.33
CA HIS A 120 4.42 -11.73 -21.83
C HIS A 120 4.43 -13.18 -21.32
N PRO A 121 4.76 -14.20 -22.15
CA PRO A 121 4.64 -15.62 -21.77
C PRO A 121 5.37 -16.01 -20.47
N ALA A 122 6.53 -15.42 -20.20
CA ALA A 122 7.26 -15.66 -18.95
C ALA A 122 6.47 -15.16 -17.71
N ILE A 123 5.81 -14.01 -17.84
CA ILE A 123 4.97 -13.44 -16.78
C ILE A 123 3.68 -14.25 -16.63
N GLN A 124 3.05 -14.64 -17.74
CA GLN A 124 1.89 -15.52 -17.73
C GLN A 124 2.19 -16.84 -17.00
N SER A 125 3.34 -17.47 -17.30
CA SER A 125 3.78 -18.70 -16.62
C SER A 125 3.98 -18.50 -15.12
N MET A 126 4.57 -17.38 -14.70
CA MET A 126 4.74 -17.06 -13.27
C MET A 126 3.40 -16.82 -12.58
N ILE A 127 2.50 -16.01 -13.16
CA ILE A 127 1.16 -15.75 -12.62
C ILE A 127 0.38 -17.07 -12.51
N SER A 128 0.42 -17.91 -13.54
CA SER A 128 -0.25 -19.22 -13.54
C SER A 128 0.26 -20.14 -12.42
N GLN A 129 1.55 -20.09 -12.07
CA GLN A 129 2.08 -20.85 -10.94
C GLN A 129 1.55 -20.35 -9.59
N PHE A 130 1.41 -19.04 -9.40
CA PHE A 130 0.76 -18.49 -8.19
C PHE A 130 -0.71 -18.91 -8.09
N LEU A 131 -1.44 -18.84 -9.21
CA LEU A 131 -2.84 -19.25 -9.27
C LEU A 131 -3.00 -20.74 -8.97
N ALA A 132 -2.17 -21.60 -9.57
CA ALA A 132 -2.15 -23.04 -9.29
C ALA A 132 -1.81 -23.36 -7.84
N ALA A 133 -1.05 -22.50 -7.16
CA ALA A 133 -0.75 -22.59 -5.74
C ALA A 133 -1.84 -21.99 -4.83
N GLY A 134 -2.96 -21.50 -5.39
CA GLY A 134 -4.11 -20.97 -4.65
C GLY A 134 -3.96 -19.52 -4.20
N TYR A 135 -3.14 -18.72 -4.87
CA TYR A 135 -3.00 -17.28 -4.62
C TYR A 135 -3.83 -16.46 -5.60
N VAL A 136 -4.58 -15.49 -5.09
CA VAL A 136 -5.05 -14.35 -5.90
C VAL A 136 -3.85 -13.50 -6.26
N VAL A 137 -3.74 -13.13 -7.54
CA VAL A 137 -2.67 -12.25 -8.02
C VAL A 137 -3.27 -10.87 -8.29
N VAL A 138 -2.73 -9.86 -7.62
CA VAL A 138 -3.01 -8.44 -7.88
C VAL A 138 -1.79 -7.85 -8.57
N ALA A 139 -1.98 -7.26 -9.75
CA ALA A 139 -0.90 -6.73 -10.57
C ALA A 139 -1.24 -5.29 -10.99
N PRO A 140 -0.90 -4.28 -10.16
CA PRO A 140 -1.19 -2.88 -10.42
C PRO A 140 -0.44 -2.37 -11.65
N ASP A 141 -1.06 -1.49 -12.44
CA ASP A 141 -0.40 -0.82 -13.58
C ASP A 141 0.43 0.40 -13.15
N TYR A 142 0.27 0.89 -11.91
CA TYR A 142 0.83 2.14 -11.36
C TYR A 142 0.13 3.42 -11.85
N GLU A 143 0.36 4.51 -11.10
CA GLU A 143 -0.10 5.87 -11.42
C GLU A 143 0.30 6.28 -12.85
N GLY A 144 -0.60 6.91 -13.59
CA GLY A 144 -0.36 7.36 -14.97
C GLY A 144 -0.18 6.25 -16.00
N LEU A 145 -0.50 5.00 -15.65
CA LEU A 145 -0.59 3.89 -16.60
C LEU A 145 -1.97 3.26 -16.50
N GLY A 146 -2.62 3.13 -17.66
CA GLY A 146 -3.88 2.39 -17.78
C GLY A 146 -5.10 3.16 -17.27
N GLU A 147 -4.88 4.31 -16.63
CA GLU A 147 -5.92 5.12 -16.02
C GLU A 147 -6.91 5.68 -17.08
N PRO A 148 -8.19 5.88 -16.72
CA PRO A 148 -9.24 6.19 -17.71
C PRO A 148 -9.13 7.57 -18.37
N SER A 149 -8.54 8.56 -17.70
CA SER A 149 -8.46 9.96 -18.14
C SER A 149 -7.46 10.18 -19.27
N GLY A 150 -6.41 9.38 -19.33
CA GLY A 150 -5.36 9.42 -20.35
C GLY A 150 -4.45 10.66 -20.28
N ARG A 151 -4.37 11.30 -19.10
CA ARG A 151 -3.72 12.62 -18.92
C ARG A 151 -2.70 12.64 -17.80
N GLU A 152 -2.66 11.59 -16.99
CA GLU A 152 -1.70 11.49 -15.91
C GLU A 152 -0.34 10.99 -16.44
N LEU A 153 0.74 11.48 -15.84
CA LEU A 153 2.09 11.08 -16.21
C LEU A 153 2.54 9.98 -15.26
N HIS A 154 3.08 8.89 -15.81
CA HIS A 154 3.66 7.83 -14.98
C HIS A 154 4.92 8.32 -14.23
N PRO A 155 4.91 8.39 -12.88
CA PRO A 155 6.05 8.83 -12.10
C PRO A 155 7.10 7.73 -11.98
N PHE A 156 7.83 7.49 -13.07
CA PHE A 156 8.78 6.39 -13.20
C PHE A 156 9.83 6.37 -12.09
N LEU A 157 9.97 5.20 -11.44
CA LEU A 157 10.89 4.94 -10.31
C LEU A 157 10.69 5.88 -9.10
N ASN A 158 9.47 6.38 -8.88
CA ASN A 158 9.14 7.15 -7.70
C ASN A 158 8.64 6.26 -6.55
N LEU A 159 9.47 6.10 -5.53
CA LEU A 159 9.15 5.28 -4.35
C LEU A 159 7.94 5.79 -3.54
N LYS A 160 7.62 7.08 -3.58
CA LYS A 160 6.52 7.65 -2.79
C LYS A 160 5.13 7.19 -3.25
N GLY A 161 5.00 6.67 -4.47
CA GLY A 161 3.72 6.18 -5.01
C GLY A 161 3.38 4.73 -4.61
N PHE A 162 4.27 4.02 -3.91
CA PHE A 162 4.13 2.59 -3.57
C PHE A 162 3.77 2.34 -2.10
N VAL A 163 3.66 3.38 -1.26
CA VAL A 163 3.48 3.25 0.19
C VAL A 163 2.26 4.00 0.69
#